data_AF-A0A1Q7PHD4-F1
#
_entry.id   AF-A0A1Q7PHD4-F1
#
_cell.length_a   1.000
_cell.length_b   1.000
_cell.length_c   1.000
_cell.angle_alpha   90.00
_cell.angle_beta   90.00
_cell.angle_gamma   90.00
#
_symmetry.space_group_name_H-M   'P 1'
#
loop_
_entity.id
_entity.type
_entity.pdbx_description
1 polymer ?
#
loop_
_entity_poly.entity_id
_entity_poly.type
_entity_poly.pdbx_seq_one_letter_code
_entity_poly.pdbx_strand_id
1 'polypeptide(L)'
;MSEASAFITPDKFHDECAVVGVYGHKEAANLAYLGLYALQHRGQESSGIVSNDGEQFHWEKGMGLVADVFTRDRLKRLPGRSAIGHNRYSTAGSSDLKNAQPLVVNFAYGNLALAHNGNLINAQMLRNELEAYGAIFQSTSDSEVIIHLIAQSKESLLLDRIFDALNQVRGAFSITLLIDNGLVVARDPWGFRPLCLGRIKDAWVVASETCAFDLIGAETIRDIEPGELVVLDDKGLHAYHPFPKVKPAMCIFEHIYFARPDSKIYGNNVYAARKALGRQLAKESHVPADIVIAVPDSGMPAALGYAEGAKIPFEQGLIRNHYVGRTFIEPEQRI
;
A
#
# COMPACT_ATOMS: atom_id res chain seq x y z
N MET A 1 6.30 -37.96 -27.19
CA MET A 1 5.20 -37.48 -26.33
C MET A 1 5.85 -36.82 -25.13
N SER A 2 6.05 -35.50 -25.22
CA SER A 2 6.74 -34.69 -24.22
C SER A 2 5.76 -34.32 -23.10
N GLU A 3 6.10 -34.68 -21.86
CA GLU A 3 5.39 -34.21 -20.68
C GLU A 3 5.58 -32.70 -20.54
N ALA A 4 4.46 -31.98 -20.63
CA ALA A 4 4.40 -30.57 -20.32
C ALA A 4 4.58 -30.39 -18.82
N SER A 5 5.74 -29.89 -18.42
CA SER A 5 5.98 -29.33 -17.08
C SER A 5 4.96 -28.21 -16.84
N ALA A 6 3.92 -28.50 -16.06
CA ALA A 6 3.01 -27.50 -15.55
C ALA A 6 3.82 -26.51 -14.69
N PHE A 7 3.94 -25.26 -15.15
CA PHE A 7 4.46 -24.16 -14.37
C PHE A 7 3.52 -23.93 -13.18
N ILE A 8 3.84 -24.52 -12.03
CA ILE A 8 3.21 -24.17 -10.76
C ILE A 8 3.63 -22.73 -10.48
N THR A 9 2.74 -21.80 -10.78
CA THR A 9 2.86 -20.42 -10.30
C THR A 9 2.75 -20.49 -8.77
N PRO A 10 3.70 -19.94 -8.00
CA PRO A 10 3.63 -20.02 -6.55
C PRO A 10 2.32 -19.40 -6.05
N ASP A 11 1.56 -20.19 -5.28
CA ASP A 11 0.29 -19.83 -4.64
C ASP A 11 0.55 -18.90 -3.45
N LYS A 12 0.94 -17.66 -3.75
CA LYS A 12 1.01 -16.59 -2.75
C LYS A 12 0.11 -15.45 -3.22
N PHE A 13 -0.72 -14.97 -2.30
CA PHE A 13 -1.47 -13.74 -2.52
C PHE A 13 -0.45 -12.59 -2.52
N HIS A 14 -0.40 -11.85 -3.61
CA HIS A 14 0.69 -10.94 -3.93
C HIS A 14 0.10 -9.54 -4.07
N ASP A 15 -0.45 -8.92 -3.01
CA ASP A 15 -1.10 -7.59 -3.11
C ASP A 15 -0.99 -6.81 -1.78
N GLU A 16 0.19 -6.32 -1.43
CA GLU A 16 0.45 -5.78 -0.09
C GLU A 16 1.04 -4.38 -0.05
N CYS A 17 1.25 -3.73 -1.20
CA CYS A 17 1.99 -2.48 -1.30
C CYS A 17 1.54 -1.40 -0.31
N ALA A 18 2.44 -0.48 0.03
CA ALA A 18 2.11 0.70 0.82
C ALA A 18 1.99 1.93 -0.07
N VAL A 19 1.01 2.79 0.20
CA VAL A 19 0.94 4.15 -0.33
C VAL A 19 0.96 5.16 0.80
N VAL A 20 1.65 6.28 0.57
CA VAL A 20 1.69 7.44 1.47
C VAL A 20 1.48 8.71 0.65
N GLY A 21 0.76 9.68 1.18
CA GLY A 21 0.61 11.01 0.61
C GLY A 21 0.74 12.08 1.69
N VAL A 22 1.40 13.19 1.39
CA VAL A 22 1.55 14.34 2.28
C VAL A 22 1.24 15.60 1.47
N TYR A 23 0.42 16.49 2.02
CA TYR A 23 0.08 17.77 1.39
C TYR A 23 0.17 18.92 2.39
N GLY A 24 0.78 20.03 1.97
CA GLY A 24 0.86 21.27 2.75
C GLY A 24 2.03 21.37 3.74
N HIS A 25 3.02 20.47 3.70
CA HIS A 25 4.14 20.46 4.65
C HIS A 25 5.50 20.72 3.98
N LYS A 26 6.30 21.65 4.53
CA LYS A 26 7.63 22.01 3.99
C LYS A 26 8.66 20.86 3.89
N GLU A 27 8.42 19.77 4.62
CA GLU A 27 9.24 18.56 4.61
C GLU A 27 8.42 17.35 4.13
N ALA A 28 7.55 17.54 3.14
CA ALA A 28 6.63 16.50 2.67
C ALA A 28 7.34 15.20 2.28
N ALA A 29 8.49 15.30 1.59
CA ALA A 29 9.29 14.13 1.23
C ALA A 29 9.87 13.39 2.45
N ASN A 30 10.33 14.10 3.48
CA ASN A 30 10.84 13.47 4.71
C ASN A 30 9.72 12.75 5.48
N LEU A 31 8.53 13.36 5.54
CA LEU A 31 7.35 12.73 6.15
C LEU A 31 6.90 11.51 5.34
N ALA A 32 6.91 11.58 4.01
CA ALA A 32 6.62 10.45 3.15
C ALA A 32 7.64 9.31 3.37
N TYR A 33 8.93 9.63 3.46
CA TYR A 33 10.00 8.67 3.79
C TYR A 33 9.76 7.96 5.11
N LEU A 34 9.48 8.71 6.19
CA LEU A 34 9.20 8.12 7.51
C LEU A 34 7.91 7.28 7.48
N GLY A 35 6.85 7.75 6.82
CA GLY A 35 5.63 6.99 6.63
C GLY A 35 5.87 5.67 5.90
N LEU A 36 6.66 5.68 4.81
CA LEU A 36 7.06 4.48 4.10
C LEU A 36 7.93 3.56 4.96
N TYR A 37 8.83 4.11 5.78
CA TYR A 37 9.66 3.33 6.68
C TYR A 37 8.80 2.58 7.72
N ALA A 38 7.78 3.22 8.27
CA ALA A 38 6.80 2.57 9.15
C ALA A 38 5.99 1.47 8.42
N LEU A 39 5.81 1.60 7.10
CA LEU A 39 5.09 0.65 6.26
C LEU A 39 6.04 -0.30 5.49
N GLN A 40 7.28 -0.49 5.94
CA GLN A 40 8.26 -1.36 5.26
C GLN A 40 7.81 -2.82 5.16
N HIS A 41 6.97 -3.29 6.10
CA HIS A 41 6.44 -4.66 6.09
C HIS A 41 5.54 -4.95 4.89
N ARG A 42 4.93 -3.91 4.30
CA ARG A 42 4.05 -3.99 3.13
C ARG A 42 4.75 -4.12 1.78
N GLY A 43 6.06 -4.00 1.75
CA GLY A 43 6.81 -4.07 0.49
C GLY A 43 8.28 -3.82 0.71
N GLN A 44 9.12 -4.71 0.22
CA GLN A 44 10.58 -4.69 0.40
C GLN A 44 11.32 -4.77 -0.95
N GLU A 45 10.56 -4.72 -2.04
CA GLU A 45 11.08 -4.94 -3.39
C GLU A 45 11.64 -3.65 -3.98
N SER A 46 10.89 -2.57 -3.87
CA SER A 46 11.31 -1.24 -4.27
C SER A 46 10.57 -0.18 -3.47
N SER A 47 11.17 0.99 -3.38
CA SER A 47 10.57 2.16 -2.76
C SER A 47 10.77 3.38 -3.64
N GLY A 48 9.79 4.29 -3.63
CA GLY A 48 9.82 5.50 -4.43
C GLY A 48 9.08 6.64 -3.75
N ILE A 49 9.57 7.86 -3.97
CA ILE A 49 8.93 9.11 -3.54
C ILE A 49 8.95 10.07 -4.72
N VAL A 50 7.83 10.77 -4.90
CA VAL A 50 7.69 11.92 -5.80
C VAL A 50 7.28 13.10 -4.94
N SER A 51 7.94 14.25 -5.07
CA SER A 51 7.59 15.51 -4.42
C SER A 51 7.31 16.59 -5.45
N ASN A 52 6.53 17.60 -5.05
CA ASN A 52 6.21 18.75 -5.88
C ASN A 52 6.55 20.05 -5.12
N ASP A 53 7.41 20.87 -5.73
CA ASP A 53 7.85 22.16 -5.19
C ASP A 53 6.95 23.35 -5.57
N GLY A 54 5.91 23.10 -6.37
CA GLY A 54 4.99 24.09 -6.92
C GLY A 54 5.31 24.48 -8.37
N GLU A 55 6.47 24.07 -8.89
CA GLU A 55 6.89 24.32 -10.27
C GLU A 55 7.06 23.02 -11.06
N GLN A 56 7.67 22.00 -10.44
CA GLN A 56 7.96 20.73 -11.09
C GLN A 56 7.96 19.56 -10.10
N PHE A 57 7.86 18.35 -10.66
CA PHE A 57 7.98 17.13 -9.88
C PHE A 57 9.44 16.70 -9.76
N HIS A 58 9.81 16.28 -8.56
CA HIS A 58 11.10 15.63 -8.27
C HIS A 58 10.83 14.22 -7.81
N TRP A 59 11.66 13.26 -8.21
CA TRP A 59 11.43 11.87 -7.82
C TRP A 59 12.71 11.08 -7.61
N GLU A 60 12.64 10.15 -6.67
CA GLU A 60 13.71 9.22 -6.34
C GLU A 60 13.08 7.84 -6.14
N LYS A 61 13.59 6.84 -6.86
CA LYS A 61 13.14 5.45 -6.78
C LYS A 61 14.32 4.51 -6.74
N GLY A 62 14.18 3.36 -6.11
CA GLY A 62 15.21 2.34 -6.10
C GLY A 62 14.65 0.98 -5.72
N MET A 63 15.40 -0.07 -6.08
CA MET A 63 15.13 -1.42 -5.59
C MET A 63 15.63 -1.53 -4.14
N GLY A 64 14.96 -2.38 -3.36
CA GLY A 64 15.29 -2.65 -1.96
C GLY A 64 14.45 -1.88 -0.95
N LEU A 65 14.97 -1.80 0.28
CA LEU A 65 14.29 -1.23 1.43
C LEU A 65 14.31 0.31 1.39
N VAL A 66 13.36 0.94 2.06
CA VAL A 66 13.23 2.40 2.18
C VAL A 66 14.53 3.05 2.65
N ALA A 67 15.16 2.48 3.68
CA ALA A 67 16.41 3.01 4.24
C ALA A 67 17.62 2.87 3.30
N ASP A 68 17.62 1.85 2.45
CA ASP A 68 18.68 1.63 1.46
C ASP A 68 18.49 2.54 0.25
N VAL A 69 17.23 2.76 -0.14
CA VAL A 69 16.87 3.63 -1.25
C VAL A 69 17.10 5.08 -0.88
N PHE A 70 16.62 5.60 0.25
CA PHE A 70 16.62 7.03 0.52
C PHE A 70 17.74 7.46 1.48
N THR A 71 18.90 7.78 0.92
CA THR A 71 19.97 8.47 1.67
C THR A 71 19.63 9.94 1.89
N ARG A 72 20.32 10.58 2.83
CA ARG A 72 20.16 12.03 3.11
C ARG A 72 20.32 12.89 1.85
N ASP A 73 21.21 12.52 0.94
CA ASP A 73 21.44 13.30 -0.28
C ASP A 73 20.37 13.07 -1.33
N ARG A 74 19.77 11.87 -1.40
CA ARG A 74 18.60 11.62 -2.24
C ARG A 74 17.38 12.37 -1.75
N LEU A 75 17.15 12.39 -0.43
CA LEU A 75 16.04 13.16 0.17
C LEU A 75 16.16 14.67 -0.08
N LYS A 76 17.37 15.24 -0.09
CA LYS A 76 17.59 16.65 -0.45
C LYS A 76 17.17 16.98 -1.89
N ARG A 77 17.15 15.99 -2.78
CA ARG A 77 16.69 16.16 -4.18
C ARG A 77 15.17 16.05 -4.33
N LEU A 78 14.44 15.96 -3.22
CA LEU A 78 12.97 15.93 -3.18
C LEU A 78 12.41 17.17 -2.45
N PRO A 79 12.66 18.40 -2.95
CA PRO A 79 12.07 19.59 -2.37
C PRO A 79 10.55 19.60 -2.58
N GLY A 80 9.85 20.35 -1.73
CA GLY A 80 8.46 20.71 -1.97
C GLY A 80 7.52 20.53 -0.79
N ARG A 81 6.27 20.94 -1.03
CA ARG A 81 5.21 21.00 0.01
C ARG A 81 4.23 19.85 -0.05
N SER A 82 4.31 19.04 -1.09
CA SER A 82 3.51 17.83 -1.27
C SER A 82 4.39 16.70 -1.78
N ALA A 83 4.05 15.47 -1.39
CA ALA A 83 4.75 14.29 -1.82
C ALA A 83 3.85 13.07 -1.76
N ILE A 84 4.09 12.11 -2.64
CA ILE A 84 3.53 10.76 -2.55
C ILE A 84 4.66 9.73 -2.54
N GLY A 85 4.42 8.62 -1.86
CA GLY A 85 5.38 7.55 -1.67
C GLY A 85 4.77 6.18 -1.85
N HIS A 86 5.59 5.21 -2.22
CA HIS A 86 5.16 3.82 -2.38
C HIS A 86 6.23 2.82 -1.94
N ASN A 87 5.81 1.75 -1.26
CA ASN A 87 6.61 0.53 -1.08
C ASN A 87 5.98 -0.60 -1.88
N ARG A 88 6.76 -1.22 -2.76
CA ARG A 88 6.33 -2.33 -3.59
C ARG A 88 6.58 -3.66 -2.90
N TYR A 89 5.55 -4.48 -2.84
CA TYR A 89 5.69 -5.94 -2.81
C TYR A 89 5.61 -6.44 -4.25
N SER A 90 6.29 -7.52 -4.62
CA SER A 90 6.15 -8.03 -5.99
C SER A 90 4.75 -8.63 -6.15
N THR A 91 3.82 -7.83 -6.68
CA THR A 91 2.39 -8.15 -6.80
C THR A 91 2.04 -8.73 -8.16
N ALA A 92 2.45 -7.99 -9.20
CA ALA A 92 2.44 -8.35 -10.60
C ALA A 92 3.61 -7.64 -11.32
N GLY A 93 4.09 -8.23 -12.41
CA GLY A 93 5.23 -7.72 -13.17
C GLY A 93 6.60 -8.11 -12.58
N SER A 94 7.64 -8.01 -13.40
CA SER A 94 9.02 -8.35 -13.03
C SER A 94 9.56 -7.50 -11.86
N SER A 95 10.57 -8.03 -11.17
CA SER A 95 11.41 -7.31 -10.20
C SER A 95 12.33 -6.34 -10.97
N ASP A 96 11.73 -5.32 -11.58
CA ASP A 96 12.43 -4.30 -12.36
C ASP A 96 12.12 -2.92 -11.81
N LEU A 97 13.12 -2.03 -11.87
CA LEU A 97 12.97 -0.63 -11.47
C LEU A 97 11.85 0.10 -12.24
N LYS A 98 11.56 -0.30 -13.49
CA LYS A 98 10.45 0.25 -14.29
C LYS A 98 9.07 0.04 -13.65
N ASN A 99 8.94 -0.95 -12.78
CA ASN A 99 7.72 -1.23 -12.03
C ASN A 99 7.70 -0.52 -10.65
N ALA A 100 8.74 0.24 -10.30
CA ALA A 100 8.78 1.02 -9.07
C ALA A 100 7.87 2.26 -9.19
N GLN A 101 6.94 2.35 -8.24
CA GLN A 101 6.02 3.46 -8.08
C GLN A 101 6.58 4.49 -7.08
N PRO A 102 6.08 5.74 -7.04
CA PRO A 102 4.98 6.30 -7.84
C PRO A 102 5.32 6.47 -9.32
N LEU A 103 4.48 5.99 -10.25
CA LEU A 103 4.67 6.24 -11.69
C LEU A 103 4.53 7.73 -11.99
N VAL A 104 5.39 8.32 -12.84
CA VAL A 104 5.38 9.76 -13.14
C VAL A 104 5.24 9.94 -14.64
N VAL A 105 4.30 10.78 -15.06
CA VAL A 105 4.11 11.16 -16.47
C VAL A 105 3.80 12.65 -16.59
N ASN A 106 4.06 13.18 -17.78
CA ASN A 106 3.56 14.48 -18.21
C ASN A 106 2.60 14.27 -19.38
N PHE A 107 1.47 14.97 -19.37
CA PHE A 107 0.45 14.89 -20.41
C PHE A 107 -0.26 16.23 -20.59
N ALA A 108 -1.31 16.28 -21.42
CA ALA A 108 -1.99 17.52 -21.80
C ALA A 108 -2.54 18.36 -20.62
N TYR A 109 -2.71 17.76 -19.43
CA TYR A 109 -3.20 18.44 -18.22
C TYR A 109 -2.12 18.71 -17.17
N GLY A 110 -0.84 18.60 -17.55
CA GLY A 110 0.30 18.84 -16.66
C GLY A 110 0.95 17.57 -16.15
N ASN A 111 1.52 17.63 -14.95
CA ASN A 111 2.24 16.50 -14.36
C ASN A 111 1.29 15.64 -13.51
N LEU A 112 1.51 14.32 -13.59
CA LEU A 112 0.76 13.33 -12.82
C LEU A 112 1.72 12.30 -12.25
N ALA A 113 1.60 12.03 -10.95
CA ALA A 113 2.25 10.89 -10.35
C ALA A 113 1.24 9.99 -9.64
N LEU A 114 1.36 8.68 -9.77
CA LEU A 114 0.42 7.69 -9.23
C LEU A 114 1.14 6.64 -8.38
N ALA A 115 0.68 6.47 -7.15
CA ALA A 115 0.98 5.30 -6.33
C ALA A 115 -0.31 4.53 -6.03
N HIS A 116 -0.25 3.21 -6.12
CA HIS A 116 -1.39 2.31 -6.07
C HIS A 116 -1.09 1.09 -5.20
N ASN A 117 -1.97 0.84 -4.24
CA ASN A 117 -2.06 -0.42 -3.50
C ASN A 117 -3.36 -1.14 -3.89
N GLY A 118 -3.23 -2.30 -4.51
CA GLY A 118 -4.36 -3.09 -4.99
C GLY A 118 -3.99 -3.91 -6.20
N ASN A 119 -5.01 -4.46 -6.85
CA ASN A 119 -4.88 -5.23 -8.07
C ASN A 119 -6.10 -5.02 -8.95
N LEU A 120 -5.84 -4.69 -10.21
CA LEU A 120 -6.85 -4.44 -11.21
C LEU A 120 -7.11 -5.71 -12.02
N ILE A 121 -8.21 -6.39 -11.73
CA ILE A 121 -8.55 -7.70 -12.34
C ILE A 121 -8.82 -7.62 -13.84
N ASN A 122 -9.14 -6.44 -14.37
CA ASN A 122 -9.32 -6.20 -15.81
C ASN A 122 -8.16 -5.43 -16.46
N ALA A 123 -7.02 -5.25 -15.78
CA ALA A 123 -5.89 -4.47 -16.32
C ALA A 123 -5.36 -5.03 -17.65
N GLN A 124 -5.25 -6.34 -17.81
CA GLN A 124 -4.75 -6.93 -19.06
C GLN A 124 -5.68 -6.64 -20.25
N MET A 125 -7.00 -6.71 -20.03
CA MET A 125 -7.99 -6.37 -21.04
C MET A 125 -7.85 -4.90 -21.46
N LEU A 126 -7.87 -4.00 -20.47
CA LEU A 126 -7.75 -2.55 -20.70
C LEU A 126 -6.42 -2.20 -21.38
N ARG A 127 -5.32 -2.84 -20.98
CA ARG A 127 -4.01 -2.69 -21.62
C ARG A 127 -4.06 -3.06 -23.10
N ASN A 128 -4.61 -4.23 -23.43
CA ASN A 128 -4.71 -4.67 -24.82
C ASN A 128 -5.56 -3.71 -25.67
N GLU A 129 -6.66 -3.18 -25.12
CA GLU A 129 -7.49 -2.17 -25.79
C GLU A 129 -6.71 -0.88 -26.04
N LEU A 130 -6.02 -0.36 -25.02
CA LEU A 130 -5.18 0.83 -25.12
C LEU A 130 -4.05 0.66 -26.14
N GLU A 131 -3.35 -0.48 -26.12
CA GLU A 131 -2.30 -0.82 -27.09
C GLU A 131 -2.86 -0.91 -28.52
N ALA A 132 -4.06 -1.44 -28.71
CA ALA A 132 -4.73 -1.47 -30.02
C ALA A 132 -5.03 -0.07 -30.58
N TYR A 133 -5.19 0.93 -29.72
CA TYR A 133 -5.32 2.34 -30.10
C TYR A 133 -3.99 3.10 -30.10
N GLY A 134 -2.85 2.40 -29.98
CA GLY A 134 -1.51 2.97 -30.11
C GLY A 134 -0.87 3.45 -28.81
N ALA A 135 -1.43 3.11 -27.65
CA ALA A 135 -0.77 3.40 -26.37
C ALA A 135 0.53 2.58 -26.22
N ILE A 136 1.56 3.21 -25.67
CA ILE A 136 2.86 2.57 -25.39
C ILE A 136 3.03 2.52 -23.87
N PHE A 137 3.18 1.31 -23.34
CA PHE A 137 3.44 1.06 -21.92
C PHE A 137 4.94 0.87 -21.66
N GLN A 138 5.45 1.51 -20.61
CA GLN A 138 6.85 1.42 -20.19
C GLN A 138 7.08 0.39 -19.09
N SER A 139 6.02 0.03 -18.37
CA SER A 139 6.04 -0.92 -17.27
C SER A 139 5.15 -2.14 -17.54
N THR A 140 5.26 -3.13 -16.66
CA THR A 140 4.32 -4.26 -16.59
C THR A 140 3.36 -4.11 -15.41
N SER A 141 3.33 -2.95 -14.76
CA SER A 141 2.41 -2.66 -13.67
C SER A 141 1.01 -2.38 -14.21
N ASP A 142 0.02 -2.98 -13.56
CA ASP A 142 -1.39 -2.67 -13.75
C ASP A 142 -1.71 -1.18 -13.53
N SER A 143 -0.92 -0.50 -12.71
CA SER A 143 -1.12 0.89 -12.29
C SER A 143 -0.93 1.86 -13.45
N GLU A 144 -0.11 1.52 -14.46
CA GLU A 144 0.07 2.35 -15.65
C GLU A 144 -1.20 2.42 -16.52
N VAL A 145 -2.08 1.41 -16.43
CA VAL A 145 -3.38 1.41 -17.12
C VAL A 145 -4.22 2.60 -16.66
N ILE A 146 -4.23 2.91 -15.35
CA ILE A 146 -4.97 4.06 -14.81
C ILE A 146 -4.47 5.36 -15.45
N ILE A 147 -3.15 5.52 -15.59
CA ILE A 147 -2.56 6.71 -16.22
C ILE A 147 -3.02 6.87 -17.67
N HIS A 148 -2.97 5.79 -18.45
CA HIS A 148 -3.42 5.84 -19.84
C HIS A 148 -4.91 6.15 -19.97
N LEU A 149 -5.75 5.59 -19.09
CA LEU A 149 -7.18 5.90 -19.08
C LEU A 149 -7.44 7.38 -18.75
N ILE A 150 -6.73 7.96 -17.78
CA ILE A 150 -6.81 9.40 -17.45
C ILE A 150 -6.43 10.25 -18.66
N ALA A 151 -5.35 9.87 -19.35
CA ALA A 151 -4.86 10.60 -20.51
C ALA A 151 -5.82 10.49 -21.72
N GLN A 152 -6.47 9.34 -21.91
CA GLN A 152 -7.40 9.10 -23.03
C GLN A 152 -8.80 9.68 -22.80
N SER A 153 -9.20 9.89 -21.55
CA SER A 153 -10.53 10.40 -21.20
C SER A 153 -10.90 11.66 -22.01
N LYS A 154 -12.18 11.85 -22.30
CA LYS A 154 -12.68 13.01 -23.06
C LYS A 154 -13.20 14.13 -22.16
N GLU A 155 -13.19 13.91 -20.84
CA GLU A 155 -13.69 14.89 -19.89
C GLU A 155 -12.88 16.19 -19.89
N SER A 156 -13.53 17.29 -19.56
CA SER A 156 -12.89 18.61 -19.66
C SER A 156 -11.98 18.91 -18.48
N LEU A 157 -12.33 18.46 -17.27
CA LEU A 157 -11.59 18.69 -16.03
C LEU A 157 -10.75 17.47 -15.66
N LEU A 158 -9.56 17.72 -15.08
CA LEU A 158 -8.66 16.64 -14.62
C LEU A 158 -9.35 15.70 -13.61
N LEU A 159 -10.14 16.25 -12.70
CA LEU A 159 -10.84 15.45 -11.69
C LEU A 159 -11.86 14.49 -12.32
N ASP A 160 -12.59 14.95 -13.34
CA ASP A 160 -13.57 14.13 -14.06
C ASP A 160 -12.88 13.05 -14.91
N ARG A 161 -11.67 13.32 -15.42
CA ARG A 161 -10.84 12.31 -16.10
C ARG A 161 -10.36 11.22 -15.14
N ILE A 162 -9.99 11.61 -13.91
CA ILE A 162 -9.63 10.67 -12.85
C ILE A 162 -10.84 9.81 -12.48
N PHE A 163 -12.02 10.42 -12.30
CA PHE A 163 -13.27 9.68 -12.12
C PHE A 163 -13.46 8.66 -13.24
N ASP A 164 -13.44 9.11 -14.48
CA ASP A 164 -13.74 8.29 -15.66
C ASP A 164 -12.82 7.07 -15.72
N ALA A 165 -11.50 7.28 -15.55
CA ALA A 165 -10.53 6.22 -15.49
C ALA A 165 -10.81 5.21 -14.36
N LEU A 166 -11.09 5.68 -13.14
CA LEU A 166 -11.35 4.80 -12.00
C LEU A 166 -12.69 4.05 -12.12
N ASN A 167 -13.65 4.57 -12.90
CA ASN A 167 -14.91 3.89 -13.15
C ASN A 167 -14.78 2.74 -14.18
N GLN A 168 -13.74 2.76 -15.01
CA GLN A 168 -13.45 1.72 -15.99
C GLN A 168 -12.67 0.54 -15.39
N VAL A 169 -11.85 0.77 -14.37
CA VAL A 169 -11.10 -0.30 -13.72
C VAL A 169 -11.99 -1.16 -12.80
N ARG A 170 -11.60 -2.42 -12.62
CA ARG A 170 -12.26 -3.39 -11.75
C ARG A 170 -11.21 -4.03 -10.86
N GLY A 171 -11.56 -4.27 -9.60
CA GLY A 171 -10.66 -4.83 -8.61
C GLY A 171 -10.52 -3.93 -7.39
N ALA A 172 -9.42 -4.10 -6.68
CA ALA A 172 -9.11 -3.33 -5.48
C ALA A 172 -8.15 -2.19 -5.81
N PHE A 173 -8.38 -1.01 -5.25
CA PHE A 173 -7.42 0.09 -5.35
C PHE A 173 -7.52 1.03 -4.13
N SER A 174 -6.37 1.40 -3.62
CA SER A 174 -6.15 2.54 -2.74
C SER A 174 -5.01 3.34 -3.34
N ILE A 175 -5.31 4.55 -3.79
CA ILE A 175 -4.38 5.34 -4.61
C ILE A 175 -4.10 6.70 -4.01
N THR A 176 -2.90 7.19 -4.26
CA THR A 176 -2.52 8.58 -4.10
C THR A 176 -1.98 9.09 -5.41
N LEU A 177 -2.54 10.21 -5.88
CA LEU A 177 -2.25 10.89 -7.13
C LEU A 177 -1.72 12.28 -6.82
N LEU A 178 -0.47 12.57 -7.16
CA LEU A 178 0.08 13.91 -7.08
C LEU A 178 -0.17 14.63 -8.40
N ILE A 179 -0.78 15.81 -8.32
CA ILE A 179 -1.03 16.72 -9.44
C ILE A 179 -0.36 18.06 -9.15
N ASP A 180 -0.22 18.92 -10.17
CA ASP A 180 0.53 20.19 -10.04
C ASP A 180 0.05 21.06 -8.87
N ASN A 181 -1.25 21.09 -8.62
CA ASN A 181 -1.86 21.96 -7.60
C ASN A 181 -2.57 21.19 -6.47
N GLY A 182 -2.22 19.92 -6.22
CA GLY A 182 -2.96 19.14 -5.23
C GLY A 182 -2.52 17.68 -5.07
N LEU A 183 -3.16 17.02 -4.12
CA LEU A 183 -3.05 15.58 -3.88
C LEU A 183 -4.46 14.98 -3.96
N VAL A 184 -4.68 14.07 -4.90
CA VAL A 184 -5.92 13.31 -5.04
C VAL A 184 -5.73 11.92 -4.41
N VAL A 185 -6.73 11.46 -3.68
CA VAL A 185 -6.70 10.21 -2.93
C VAL A 185 -8.00 9.50 -3.26
N ALA A 186 -7.95 8.22 -3.65
CA ALA A 186 -9.17 7.49 -3.95
C ALA A 186 -9.10 6.06 -3.45
N ARG A 187 -10.27 5.54 -3.10
CA ARG A 187 -10.45 4.18 -2.62
C ARG A 187 -11.56 3.49 -3.40
N ASP A 188 -11.36 2.22 -3.72
CA ASP A 188 -12.33 1.43 -4.49
C ASP A 188 -13.69 1.36 -3.77
N PRO A 189 -14.80 1.15 -4.51
CA PRO A 189 -16.15 1.15 -3.95
C PRO A 189 -16.38 0.09 -2.86
N TRP A 190 -15.62 -1.01 -2.87
CA TRP A 190 -15.70 -2.06 -1.86
C TRP A 190 -14.88 -1.73 -0.62
N GLY A 191 -13.97 -0.76 -0.72
CA GLY A 191 -13.00 -0.41 0.32
C GLY A 191 -12.10 -1.60 0.64
N PHE A 192 -11.63 -2.32 -0.38
CA PHE A 192 -10.94 -3.60 -0.19
C PHE A 192 -9.59 -3.43 0.52
N ARG A 193 -8.78 -2.45 0.06
CA ARG A 193 -7.47 -2.09 0.64
C ARG A 193 -7.59 -0.94 1.64
N PRO A 194 -6.81 -0.94 2.75
CA PRO A 194 -6.89 0.09 3.77
C PRO A 194 -6.25 1.41 3.29
N LEU A 195 -6.88 2.52 3.68
CA LEU A 195 -6.39 3.87 3.44
C LEU A 195 -6.97 4.80 4.50
N CYS A 196 -6.11 5.49 5.22
CA CYS A 196 -6.48 6.36 6.33
C CYS A 196 -5.96 7.78 6.12
N LEU A 197 -6.68 8.73 6.68
CA LEU A 197 -6.40 10.16 6.65
C LEU A 197 -5.98 10.62 8.05
N GLY A 198 -4.87 11.31 8.10
CA GLY A 198 -4.30 11.93 9.28
C GLY A 198 -3.94 13.39 9.04
N ARG A 199 -3.55 14.08 10.12
CA ARG A 199 -3.22 15.51 10.09
C ARG A 199 -2.02 15.82 10.97
N ILE A 200 -1.12 16.66 10.47
CA ILE A 200 0.00 17.25 11.22
C ILE A 200 -0.15 18.76 11.14
N LYS A 201 -0.64 19.38 12.21
CA LYS A 201 -0.97 20.83 12.23
C LYS A 201 -1.93 21.17 11.08
N ASP A 202 -1.43 21.87 10.05
CA ASP A 202 -2.21 22.27 8.87
C ASP A 202 -1.98 21.35 7.66
N ALA A 203 -1.05 20.40 7.75
CA ALA A 203 -0.75 19.46 6.69
C ALA A 203 -1.62 18.21 6.78
N TRP A 204 -2.02 17.69 5.63
CA TRP A 204 -2.73 16.43 5.50
C TRP A 204 -1.76 15.30 5.20
N VAL A 205 -2.01 14.14 5.80
CA VAL A 205 -1.25 12.91 5.53
C VAL A 205 -2.22 11.78 5.24
N VAL A 206 -1.91 10.96 4.26
CA VAL A 206 -2.64 9.74 3.92
C VAL A 206 -1.68 8.57 3.96
N ALA A 207 -2.11 7.43 4.48
CA ALA A 207 -1.30 6.23 4.56
C ALA A 207 -2.15 4.97 4.45
N SER A 208 -1.56 3.86 4.01
CA SER A 208 -2.24 2.56 4.01
C SER A 208 -2.58 2.05 5.42
N GLU A 209 -1.85 2.44 6.46
CA GLU A 209 -2.16 2.09 7.85
C GLU A 209 -1.85 3.23 8.82
N THR A 210 -2.60 3.27 9.93
CA THR A 210 -2.45 4.30 10.97
C THR A 210 -1.10 4.28 11.66
N CYS A 211 -0.38 3.15 11.66
CA CYS A 211 0.91 3.02 12.31
C CYS A 211 2.02 3.88 11.66
N ALA A 212 1.77 4.36 10.43
CA ALA A 212 2.59 5.39 9.80
C ALA A 212 2.45 6.76 10.50
N PHE A 213 1.26 7.07 11.01
CA PHE A 213 0.97 8.31 11.71
C PHE A 213 1.68 8.40 13.06
N ASP A 214 1.77 7.29 13.78
CA ASP A 214 2.46 7.23 15.08
C ASP A 214 3.93 7.64 14.97
N LEU A 215 4.62 7.21 13.90
CA LEU A 215 6.03 7.51 13.68
C LEU A 215 6.28 8.99 13.32
N ILE A 216 5.36 9.60 12.56
CA ILE A 216 5.49 10.98 12.08
C ILE A 216 4.78 12.00 12.99
N GLY A 217 4.13 11.55 14.06
CA GLY A 217 3.37 12.39 14.98
C GLY A 217 2.10 13.00 14.37
N ALA A 218 1.44 12.28 13.46
CA ALA A 218 0.16 12.70 12.89
C ALA A 218 -1.01 12.23 13.75
N GLU A 219 -2.02 13.08 13.88
CA GLU A 219 -3.31 12.70 14.46
C GLU A 219 -4.12 11.91 13.42
N THR A 220 -4.68 10.76 13.81
CA THR A 220 -5.60 10.00 12.95
C THR A 220 -6.96 10.70 12.91
N ILE A 221 -7.44 11.07 11.73
CA ILE A 221 -8.75 11.74 11.56
C ILE A 221 -9.84 10.71 11.28
N ARG A 222 -9.70 9.92 10.21
CA ARG A 222 -10.64 8.86 9.81
C ARG A 222 -10.05 7.96 8.73
N ASP A 223 -10.73 6.86 8.44
CA ASP A 223 -10.48 6.11 7.20
C ASP A 223 -11.01 6.89 5.98
N ILE A 224 -10.38 6.73 4.82
CA ILE A 224 -10.98 7.11 3.53
C ILE A 224 -12.11 6.13 3.25
N GLU A 225 -13.33 6.61 2.99
CA GLU A 225 -14.49 5.74 2.89
C GLU A 225 -14.46 4.88 1.61
N PRO A 226 -15.11 3.70 1.59
CA PRO A 226 -15.29 2.93 0.37
C PRO A 226 -15.95 3.78 -0.73
N GLY A 227 -15.30 3.88 -1.88
CA GLY A 227 -15.76 4.71 -2.99
C GLY A 227 -15.61 6.22 -2.79
N GLU A 228 -14.81 6.65 -1.82
CA GLU A 228 -14.50 8.07 -1.64
C GLU A 228 -13.30 8.47 -2.50
N LEU A 229 -13.42 9.67 -3.08
CA LEU A 229 -12.32 10.41 -3.66
C LEU A 229 -12.15 11.71 -2.89
N VAL A 230 -10.96 11.96 -2.37
CA VAL A 230 -10.59 13.16 -1.63
C VAL A 230 -9.57 13.96 -2.44
N VAL A 231 -9.80 15.26 -2.58
CA VAL A 231 -8.84 16.22 -3.12
C VAL A 231 -8.33 17.08 -1.97
N LEU A 232 -7.01 17.18 -1.86
CA LEU A 232 -6.30 18.02 -0.90
C LEU A 232 -5.56 19.11 -1.69
N ASP A 233 -6.00 20.36 -1.55
CA ASP A 233 -5.42 21.51 -2.23
C ASP A 233 -5.32 22.74 -1.28
N ASP A 234 -4.95 23.91 -1.81
CA ASP A 234 -4.82 25.15 -1.02
C ASP A 234 -6.14 25.64 -0.43
N LYS A 235 -7.29 25.16 -0.93
CA LYS A 235 -8.63 25.45 -0.39
C LYS A 235 -9.02 24.47 0.70
N GLY A 236 -8.29 23.37 0.84
CA GLY A 236 -8.41 22.40 1.93
C GLY A 236 -8.79 21.01 1.43
N LEU A 237 -9.69 20.36 2.18
CA LEU A 237 -10.13 19.00 1.90
C LEU A 237 -11.50 19.01 1.21
N HIS A 238 -11.59 18.37 0.05
CA HIS A 238 -12.82 18.20 -0.73
C HIS A 238 -13.09 16.72 -0.92
N ALA A 239 -14.24 16.23 -0.45
CA ALA A 239 -14.63 14.82 -0.58
C ALA A 239 -15.74 14.65 -1.61
N TYR A 240 -15.63 13.59 -2.41
CA TYR A 240 -16.56 13.20 -3.45
C TYR A 240 -16.86 11.71 -3.32
N HIS A 241 -18.08 11.31 -3.68
CA HIS A 241 -18.48 9.89 -3.77
C HIS A 241 -18.90 9.57 -5.19
N PRO A 242 -17.92 9.48 -6.11
CA PRO A 242 -18.19 9.34 -7.53
C PRO A 242 -18.80 7.99 -7.93
N PHE A 243 -18.59 6.95 -7.12
CA PHE A 243 -18.96 5.59 -7.49
C PHE A 243 -20.35 5.19 -6.99
N PRO A 244 -21.02 4.23 -7.66
CA PRO A 244 -22.22 3.61 -7.13
C PRO A 244 -21.98 2.99 -5.76
N LYS A 245 -22.94 3.14 -4.85
CA LYS A 245 -22.86 2.50 -3.53
C LYS A 245 -22.95 0.99 -3.68
N VAL A 246 -21.95 0.30 -3.15
CA VAL A 246 -21.90 -1.17 -3.06
C VAL A 246 -21.74 -1.59 -1.59
N LYS A 247 -22.00 -2.88 -1.32
CA LYS A 247 -21.71 -3.43 0.00
C LYS A 247 -20.19 -3.52 0.17
N PRO A 248 -19.60 -2.91 1.22
CA PRO A 248 -18.16 -3.01 1.46
C PRO A 248 -17.70 -4.46 1.62
N ALA A 249 -16.53 -4.77 1.05
CA ALA A 249 -15.91 -6.09 1.07
C ALA A 249 -14.43 -5.93 1.39
N MET A 250 -14.16 -5.67 2.66
CA MET A 250 -12.83 -5.36 3.17
C MET A 250 -11.95 -6.63 3.21
N CYS A 251 -10.66 -6.49 2.93
CA CYS A 251 -9.73 -7.61 2.98
C CYS A 251 -9.53 -8.11 4.44
N ILE A 252 -10.11 -9.26 4.79
CA ILE A 252 -9.95 -9.84 6.14
C ILE A 252 -8.50 -10.22 6.46
N PHE A 253 -7.69 -10.49 5.43
CA PHE A 253 -6.27 -10.81 5.59
C PHE A 253 -5.45 -9.66 6.19
N GLU A 254 -5.94 -8.42 6.10
CA GLU A 254 -5.33 -7.29 6.83
C GLU A 254 -5.34 -7.53 8.34
N HIS A 255 -6.45 -8.04 8.89
CA HIS A 255 -6.56 -8.39 10.30
C HIS A 255 -5.82 -9.68 10.65
N ILE A 256 -5.82 -10.67 9.76
CA ILE A 256 -5.20 -11.98 10.03
C ILE A 256 -3.68 -11.88 10.02
N TYR A 257 -3.10 -11.17 9.05
CA TYR A 257 -1.66 -11.27 8.78
C TYR A 257 -0.98 -9.96 8.34
N PHE A 258 -1.51 -9.25 7.36
CA PHE A 258 -0.74 -8.20 6.66
C PHE A 258 -0.49 -6.94 7.47
N ALA A 259 -1.51 -6.41 8.14
CA ALA A 259 -1.38 -5.15 8.86
C ALA A 259 -0.47 -5.30 10.09
N ARG A 260 0.18 -4.21 10.48
CA ARG A 260 0.99 -4.18 11.69
C ARG A 260 0.07 -4.24 12.93
N PRO A 261 0.41 -4.99 13.99
CA PRO A 261 -0.50 -5.17 15.13
C PRO A 261 -0.93 -3.87 15.86
N ASP A 262 -0.11 -2.83 15.81
CA ASP A 262 -0.38 -1.51 16.37
C ASP A 262 -1.30 -0.65 15.49
N SER A 263 -1.57 -1.04 14.25
CA SER A 263 -2.52 -0.36 13.37
C SER A 263 -3.98 -0.53 13.81
N LYS A 264 -4.80 0.46 13.44
CA LYS A 264 -6.26 0.33 13.40
C LYS A 264 -6.68 0.24 11.94
N ILE A 265 -7.38 -0.83 11.58
CA ILE A 265 -7.86 -1.10 10.23
C ILE A 265 -9.38 -1.21 10.30
N TYR A 266 -10.08 -0.30 9.61
CA TYR A 266 -11.55 -0.21 9.68
C TYR A 266 -12.08 -0.03 11.11
N GLY A 267 -11.44 0.86 11.86
CA GLY A 267 -11.74 1.12 13.28
C GLY A 267 -11.34 0.03 14.27
N ASN A 268 -10.85 -1.14 13.82
CA ASN A 268 -10.47 -2.25 14.69
C ASN A 268 -8.96 -2.30 14.89
N ASN A 269 -8.50 -2.39 16.13
CA ASN A 269 -7.09 -2.62 16.41
C ASN A 269 -6.69 -4.05 16.01
N VAL A 270 -5.63 -4.16 15.20
CA VAL A 270 -5.19 -5.43 14.61
C VAL A 270 -4.72 -6.43 15.68
N TYR A 271 -3.96 -5.97 16.68
CA TYR A 271 -3.52 -6.80 17.81
C TYR A 271 -4.72 -7.40 18.56
N ALA A 272 -5.70 -6.57 18.92
CA ALA A 272 -6.90 -7.01 19.63
C ALA A 272 -7.71 -8.02 18.81
N ALA A 273 -7.86 -7.80 17.50
CA ALA A 273 -8.53 -8.73 16.60
C ALA A 273 -7.82 -10.09 16.57
N ARG A 274 -6.50 -10.12 16.36
CA ARG A 274 -5.71 -11.37 16.34
C ARG A 274 -5.75 -12.11 17.67
N LYS A 275 -5.70 -11.38 18.78
CA LYS A 275 -5.84 -11.96 20.13
C LYS A 275 -7.23 -12.56 20.35
N ALA A 276 -8.29 -11.92 19.85
CA ALA A 276 -9.63 -12.48 19.88
C ALA A 276 -9.77 -13.75 19.03
N LEU A 277 -9.14 -13.79 17.84
CA LEU A 277 -9.06 -15.00 17.02
C LEU A 277 -8.38 -16.16 17.77
N GLY A 278 -7.29 -15.90 18.48
CA GLY A 278 -6.64 -16.88 19.34
C GLY A 278 -7.56 -17.44 20.43
N ARG A 279 -8.29 -16.57 21.13
CA ARG A 279 -9.28 -16.99 22.14
C ARG A 279 -10.42 -17.80 21.53
N GLN A 280 -10.83 -17.47 20.30
CA GLN A 280 -11.86 -18.22 19.60
C GLN A 280 -11.37 -19.62 19.21
N LEU A 281 -10.14 -19.73 18.71
CA LEU A 281 -9.50 -21.01 18.41
C LEU A 281 -9.38 -21.90 19.66
N ALA A 282 -9.09 -21.32 20.83
CA ALA A 282 -9.08 -22.06 22.08
C ALA A 282 -10.45 -22.62 22.48
N LYS A 283 -11.56 -21.98 22.09
CA LYS A 283 -12.91 -22.51 22.34
C LYS A 283 -13.29 -23.62 21.37
N GLU A 284 -12.93 -23.45 20.10
CA GLU A 284 -13.32 -24.37 19.03
C GLU A 284 -12.45 -25.62 18.98
N SER A 285 -11.20 -25.53 19.41
CA SER A 285 -10.19 -26.58 19.25
C SER A 285 -9.21 -26.60 20.41
N HIS A 286 -9.75 -26.63 21.65
CA HIS A 286 -8.93 -26.82 22.84
C HIS A 286 -8.23 -28.19 22.82
N VAL A 287 -6.98 -28.23 23.24
CA VAL A 287 -6.27 -29.48 23.53
C VAL A 287 -5.54 -29.37 24.88
N PRO A 288 -5.50 -30.43 25.69
CA PRO A 288 -4.62 -30.47 26.87
C PRO A 288 -3.15 -30.37 26.42
N ALA A 289 -2.44 -29.36 26.91
CA ALA A 289 -1.01 -29.17 26.65
C ALA A 289 -0.35 -28.43 27.83
N ASP A 290 0.96 -28.53 27.94
CA ASP A 290 1.73 -27.92 29.02
C ASP A 290 2.01 -26.44 28.79
N ILE A 291 2.29 -26.05 27.54
CA ILE A 291 2.65 -24.68 27.14
C ILE A 291 2.05 -24.34 25.78
N VAL A 292 1.84 -23.04 25.56
CA VAL A 292 1.54 -22.46 24.24
C VAL A 292 2.71 -21.61 23.80
N ILE A 293 3.18 -21.81 22.56
CA ILE A 293 4.25 -21.02 21.96
C ILE A 293 3.74 -20.32 20.70
N ALA A 294 4.40 -19.24 20.30
CA ALA A 294 4.12 -18.55 19.04
C ALA A 294 5.20 -18.84 18.00
N VAL A 295 4.83 -18.74 16.72
CA VAL A 295 5.80 -18.51 15.65
C VAL A 295 6.05 -17.00 15.54
N PRO A 296 7.26 -16.50 15.89
CA PRO A 296 7.54 -15.08 15.84
C PRO A 296 7.75 -14.57 14.40
N ASP A 297 7.31 -13.37 14.05
CA ASP A 297 6.58 -12.40 14.91
C ASP A 297 5.06 -12.45 14.73
N SER A 298 4.61 -13.02 13.60
CA SER A 298 3.22 -12.95 13.12
C SER A 298 2.21 -13.62 14.06
N GLY A 299 2.58 -14.75 14.66
CA GLY A 299 1.70 -15.56 15.50
C GLY A 299 1.53 -15.06 16.94
N MET A 300 2.34 -14.07 17.36
CA MET A 300 2.41 -13.65 18.77
C MET A 300 1.05 -13.28 19.37
N PRO A 301 0.23 -12.39 18.77
CA PRO A 301 -1.03 -11.98 19.40
C PRO A 301 -2.05 -13.12 19.49
N ALA A 302 -2.10 -13.97 18.44
CA ALA A 302 -3.02 -15.11 18.39
C ALA A 302 -2.63 -16.19 19.41
N ALA A 303 -1.35 -16.51 19.55
CA ALA A 303 -0.87 -17.47 20.55
C ALA A 303 -1.15 -16.98 21.98
N LEU A 304 -0.92 -15.70 22.27
CA LEU A 304 -1.30 -15.09 23.54
C LEU A 304 -2.81 -15.19 23.80
N GLY A 305 -3.62 -14.95 22.77
CA GLY A 305 -5.07 -15.12 22.85
C GLY A 305 -5.49 -16.57 23.11
N TYR A 306 -4.85 -17.53 22.45
CA TYR A 306 -5.12 -18.95 22.64
C TYR A 306 -4.74 -19.39 24.06
N ALA A 307 -3.55 -19.03 24.54
CA ALA A 307 -3.08 -19.31 25.89
C ALA A 307 -4.06 -18.83 26.97
N GLU A 308 -4.52 -17.58 26.84
CA GLU A 308 -5.54 -17.00 27.74
C GLU A 308 -6.87 -17.75 27.68
N GLY A 309 -7.35 -18.08 26.47
CA GLY A 309 -8.62 -18.79 26.26
C GLY A 309 -8.58 -20.23 26.77
N ALA A 310 -7.46 -20.91 26.57
CA ALA A 310 -7.22 -22.31 26.97
C ALA A 310 -6.77 -22.44 28.43
N LYS A 311 -6.38 -21.34 29.08
CA LYS A 311 -5.77 -21.31 30.42
C LYS A 311 -4.49 -22.16 30.52
N ILE A 312 -3.68 -22.13 29.46
CA ILE A 312 -2.37 -22.79 29.38
C ILE A 312 -1.30 -21.69 29.39
N PRO A 313 -0.18 -21.84 30.13
CA PRO A 313 0.85 -20.81 30.16
C PRO A 313 1.44 -20.58 28.75
N PHE A 314 1.68 -19.31 28.44
CA PHE A 314 2.40 -18.92 27.23
C PHE A 314 3.89 -18.87 27.51
N GLU A 315 4.70 -19.46 26.64
CA GLU A 315 6.16 -19.45 26.73
C GLU A 315 6.80 -19.03 25.41
N GLN A 316 7.97 -18.39 25.49
CA GLN A 316 8.75 -18.02 24.32
C GLN A 316 9.63 -19.20 23.87
N GLY A 317 9.03 -20.20 23.22
CA GLY A 317 9.75 -21.38 22.74
C GLY A 317 10.52 -21.19 21.42
N LEU A 318 10.19 -20.16 20.65
CA LEU A 318 10.87 -19.82 19.39
C LEU A 318 11.38 -18.39 19.44
N ILE A 319 12.59 -18.17 18.91
CA ILE A 319 13.23 -16.86 18.81
C ILE A 319 13.61 -16.63 17.35
N ARG A 320 13.07 -15.56 16.76
CA ARG A 320 13.47 -15.11 15.43
C ARG A 320 14.85 -14.48 15.49
N ASN A 321 15.73 -14.85 14.57
CA ASN A 321 17.00 -14.14 14.40
C ASN A 321 16.76 -12.79 13.69
N HIS A 322 17.08 -11.70 14.39
CA HIS A 322 16.84 -10.33 13.92
C HIS A 322 17.87 -9.85 12.89
N TYR A 323 18.97 -10.58 12.72
CA TYR A 323 20.07 -10.22 11.83
C TYR A 323 20.02 -10.97 10.49
N VAL A 324 19.03 -11.85 10.28
CA VAL A 324 18.87 -12.58 9.02
C VAL A 324 18.08 -11.72 8.03
N GLY A 325 18.77 -11.23 7.00
CA GLY A 325 18.16 -10.63 5.80
C GLY A 325 17.76 -11.69 4.77
N ARG A 326 17.13 -11.27 3.66
CA ARG A 326 16.73 -12.18 2.56
C ARG A 326 17.91 -12.84 1.84
N THR A 327 19.10 -12.26 1.91
CA THR A 327 20.35 -12.79 1.34
C THR A 327 21.09 -13.70 2.32
N PHE A 328 20.36 -14.63 2.95
CA PHE A 328 21.00 -15.70 3.70
C PHE A 328 21.51 -16.75 2.70
N ILE A 329 22.79 -17.11 2.78
CA ILE A 329 23.31 -18.28 2.07
C ILE A 329 22.60 -19.49 2.69
N GLU A 330 21.61 -20.04 2.00
CA GLU A 330 20.98 -21.29 2.44
C GLU A 330 22.08 -22.36 2.56
N PRO A 331 22.14 -23.09 3.68
CA PRO A 331 23.09 -24.18 3.79
C PRO A 331 22.82 -25.17 2.66
N GLU A 332 23.85 -25.47 1.85
CA GLU A 332 23.74 -26.49 0.82
C GLU A 332 23.15 -27.76 1.46
N GLN A 333 22.09 -28.32 0.86
CA GLN A 333 21.61 -29.66 1.17
C GLN A 333 22.71 -30.66 0.79
N ARG A 334 23.71 -30.81 1.65
CA ARG A 334 24.75 -31.84 1.58
C ARG A 334 24.77 -32.61 2.89
N ILE A 335 23.69 -33.33 3.17
CA ILE A 335 23.69 -34.58 3.96
C ILE A 335 22.66 -35.52 3.34
#